data_AF-A0A6J4T0X1-F1
#
_entry.id   AF-A0A6J4T0X1-F1
#
_cell.length_a   1.000
_cell.length_b   1.000
_cell.length_c   1.000
_cell.angle_alpha   90.00
_cell.angle_beta   90.00
_cell.angle_gamma   90.00
#
_symmetry.space_group_name_H-M   'P 1'
#
loop_
_entity.id
_entity.type
_entity.pdbx_description
1 polymer ?
#
loop_
_entity_poly.entity_id
_entity_poly.type
_entity_poly.pdbx_seq_one_letter_code
_entity_poly.pdbx_strand_id
1 'polypeptide(L)' 'NGRRVNIPSYQVRSDDLIAIKSGSGATDAVREATDLVSAVPAWLQADHDGLTAKVLRHPERSEISVPVQEQLIVELYSK' A
#
# COMPACT_ATOMS: atom_id res chain seq x y z
N ASN A 1 -1.62 -2.69 12.54
CA ASN A 1 -2.23 -2.27 13.82
C ASN A 1 -2.51 -3.44 14.77
N GLY A 2 -1.63 -4.44 14.87
CA GLY A 2 -1.80 -5.60 15.77
C GLY A 2 -2.97 -6.56 15.45
N ARG A 3 -3.90 -6.18 14.57
CA ARG A 3 -5.03 -7.01 14.13
C ARG A 3 -4.67 -7.73 12.83
N ARG A 4 -5.04 -9.01 12.74
CA ARG A 4 -4.93 -9.78 11.50
C ARG A 4 -6.00 -9.30 10.52
N VAL A 5 -5.58 -9.00 9.30
CA VAL A 5 -6.45 -8.69 8.17
C VAL A 5 -6.17 -9.70 7.07
N ASN A 6 -7.23 -10.31 6.52
CA ASN A 6 -7.17 -11.28 5.43
C ASN A 6 -8.13 -10.92 4.29
N ILE A 7 -8.62 -9.69 4.26
CA ILE A 7 -9.54 -9.16 3.25
C ILE A 7 -8.74 -8.26 2.31
N PRO A 8 -8.58 -8.60 1.02
CA PRO A 8 -7.80 -7.80 0.08
C PRO A 8 -8.39 -6.41 -0.18
N SER A 9 -9.72 -6.25 -0.03
CA SER A 9 -10.42 -4.97 -0.20
C SER A 9 -10.39 -4.09 1.05
N TYR A 10 -9.59 -4.42 2.07
CA TYR A 10 -9.46 -3.60 3.26
C TYR A 10 -8.91 -2.22 2.92
N GLN A 11 -9.66 -1.17 3.29
CA GLN A 11 -9.23 0.20 3.09
C GLN A 11 -8.33 0.65 4.23
N VAL A 12 -7.05 0.87 3.93
CA VAL A 12 -6.09 1.45 4.86
C VAL A 12 -6.41 2.91 5.14
N ARG A 13 -6.05 3.34 6.34
CA ARG A 13 -6.24 4.71 6.83
C ARG A 13 -4.88 5.37 7.03
N SER A 14 -4.90 6.70 7.07
CA SER A 14 -3.74 7.46 7.53
C SER A 14 -3.32 6.99 8.92
N ASP A 15 -2.02 6.94 9.15
CA ASP A 15 -1.34 6.42 10.34
C ASP A 15 -1.41 4.90 10.58
N ASP A 16 -2.01 4.11 9.68
CA ASP A 16 -1.99 2.66 9.81
C ASP A 16 -0.57 2.09 9.71
N LEU A 17 -0.24 1.16 10.62
CA LEU A 17 0.98 0.37 10.58
C LEU A 17 0.70 -1.03 10.03
N ILE A 18 1.30 -1.35 8.90
CA ILE A 18 1.25 -2.64 8.21
C ILE A 18 2.49 -3.43 8.61
N ALA A 19 2.31 -4.70 8.97
CA ALA A 19 3.40 -5.60 9.32
C ALA A 19 3.03 -7.04 8.96
N ILE A 20 4.05 -7.85 8.66
CA ILE A 20 3.88 -9.28 8.43
C ILE A 20 3.73 -9.98 9.78
N LYS A 21 2.82 -10.96 9.85
CA LYS A 21 2.68 -11.81 11.03
C LYS A 21 3.99 -12.58 11.25
N SER A 22 4.52 -12.55 12.47
CA SER A 22 5.68 -13.36 12.88
C SER A 22 5.47 -14.85 12.57
N GLY A 23 6.49 -15.49 11.98
CA GLY A 23 6.42 -16.90 11.56
C GLY A 23 5.60 -17.14 10.30
N SER A 24 5.26 -16.10 9.53
CA SER A 24 4.68 -16.25 8.20
C SER A 24 5.69 -16.86 7.24
N GLY A 25 5.31 -17.90 6.49
CA GLY A 25 6.12 -18.46 5.41
C GLY A 25 6.33 -17.50 4.24
N ALA A 26 5.63 -16.37 4.21
CA ALA A 26 5.81 -15.33 3.18
C ALA A 26 6.94 -14.34 3.51
N THR A 27 7.59 -14.45 4.67
CA THR A 27 8.57 -13.45 5.15
C THR A 27 9.74 -13.29 4.17
N ASP A 28 10.31 -14.40 3.70
CA ASP A 28 11.46 -14.38 2.77
C ASP A 28 11.06 -13.80 1.41
N ALA A 29 9.93 -14.24 0.87
CA ALA A 29 9.40 -13.74 -0.40
C ALA A 29 9.11 -12.23 -0.36
N VAL A 30 8.58 -11.71 0.76
CA VAL A 30 8.36 -10.27 0.90
C VAL A 30 9.68 -9.53 1.07
N ARG A 31 10.66 -10.08 1.80
CA ARG A 31 11.99 -9.47 1.92
C ARG A 31 12.65 -9.29 0.56
N GLU A 32 12.74 -10.37 -0.23
CA GLU A 32 13.27 -10.32 -1.59
C GLU A 32 12.52 -9.31 -2.48
N ALA A 33 11.19 -9.29 -2.40
CA ALA A 33 10.39 -8.33 -3.16
C ALA A 33 10.68 -6.88 -2.76
N THR A 34 10.91 -6.63 -1.47
CA THR A 34 11.17 -5.27 -0.96
C THR A 34 12.57 -4.78 -1.34
N ASP A 35 13.54 -5.68 -1.53
CA ASP A 35 14.88 -5.36 -2.04
C ASP A 35 14.87 -4.94 -3.52
N LEU A 36 13.87 -5.39 -4.29
CA LEU A 36 13.68 -5.01 -5.69
C LEU A 36 12.96 -3.67 -5.87
N VAL A 37 12.39 -3.09 -4.80
CA VAL A 37 11.66 -1.83 -4.88
C VAL A 37 12.63 -0.67 -5.02
N SER A 38 12.51 0.07 -6.12
CA SER A 38 13.37 1.22 -6.41
C SER A 38 12.94 2.52 -5.74
N ALA A 39 11.65 2.67 -5.43
CA ALA A 39 11.10 3.85 -4.78
C ALA A 39 9.83 3.53 -3.98
N VAL A 40 9.76 4.11 -2.79
CA VAL A 40 8.55 4.10 -1.94
C VAL A 40 7.79 5.41 -2.18
N PRO A 41 6.49 5.37 -2.50
CA PRO A 41 5.68 6.58 -2.65
C PRO A 41 5.69 7.44 -1.40
N ALA A 42 5.62 8.78 -1.55
CA ALA A 42 5.74 9.72 -0.43
C ALA A 42 4.60 9.64 0.61
N TRP A 43 3.49 8.98 0.30
CA TRP A 43 2.39 8.73 1.25
C TRP A 43 2.61 7.46 2.11
N LEU A 44 3.69 6.71 1.84
CA LEU A 44 4.11 5.54 2.60
C LEU A 44 5.51 5.75 3.20
N GLN A 45 5.72 5.17 4.37
CA GLN A 45 7.05 5.00 4.95
C GLN A 45 7.29 3.50 5.10
N ALA A 46 8.32 2.96 4.46
CA ALA A 46 8.68 1.55 4.56
C ALA A 46 9.96 1.38 5.39
N ASP A 47 9.95 0.38 6.27
CA ASP A 47 11.11 -0.16 6.96
C ASP A 47 11.37 -1.55 6.39
N HIS A 48 12.38 -1.64 5.53
CA HIS A 48 12.76 -2.85 4.81
C HIS A 48 13.38 -3.89 5.75
N ASP A 49 14.07 -3.46 6.81
CA ASP A 49 14.72 -4.35 7.77
C ASP A 49 13.68 -5.01 8.68
N GLY A 50 12.75 -4.21 9.20
CA GLY A 50 11.65 -4.65 10.04
C GLY A 50 10.48 -5.27 9.29
N LEU A 51 10.46 -5.18 7.94
CA LEU A 51 9.32 -5.54 7.08
C LEU A 51 8.01 -4.91 7.57
N THR A 52 8.08 -3.62 7.88
CA THR A 52 6.92 -2.83 8.30
C THR A 52 6.72 -1.65 7.36
N ALA A 53 5.48 -1.18 7.25
CA ALA A 53 5.16 0.02 6.50
C ALA A 53 4.12 0.85 7.24
N LYS A 54 4.30 2.16 7.27
CA LYS A 54 3.34 3.11 7.82
C LYS A 54 2.69 3.89 6.68
N VAL A 55 1.36 3.96 6.70
CA VAL A 55 0.60 4.87 5.86
C VAL A 55 0.67 6.26 6.49
N LEU A 56 1.30 7.21 5.81
CA LEU A 56 1.45 8.57 6.35
C LEU A 56 0.19 9.39 6.12
N ARG A 57 -0.40 9.24 4.94
CA ARG A 57 -1.59 9.98 4.50
C ARG A 57 -2.26 9.28 3.32
N HIS A 58 -3.43 9.77 2.94
CA HIS A 58 -4.01 9.41 1.65
C HIS A 58 -3.16 9.97 0.49
N PRO A 59 -3.02 9.22 -0.61
CA PRO A 59 -2.26 9.67 -1.77
C PRO A 59 -2.93 10.85 -2.45
N GLU A 60 -2.11 11.75 -2.96
CA GLU A 60 -2.56 12.79 -3.90
C GLU A 60 -2.69 12.24 -5.32
N ARG A 61 -3.49 12.91 -6.14
CA ARG A 61 -3.73 12.45 -7.53
C ARG A 61 -2.44 12.37 -8.35
N SER A 62 -1.52 13.32 -8.14
CA SER A 62 -0.21 13.38 -8.78
C SER A 62 0.72 12.21 -8.43
N GLU A 63 0.49 11.55 -7.30
CA GLU A 63 1.29 10.42 -6.82
C GLU A 63 0.78 9.08 -7.36
N ILE A 64 -0.38 9.06 -8.02
CA ILE A 64 -0.97 7.88 -8.64
C ILE A 64 -0.51 7.81 -10.10
N SER A 65 0.42 6.91 -10.39
CA SER A 65 1.00 6.70 -11.73
C SER A 65 0.09 5.95 -12.71
N VAL A 66 -1.12 5.56 -12.28
CA VAL A 66 -2.07 4.83 -13.11
C VAL A 66 -2.59 5.76 -14.22
N PRO A 67 -2.43 5.40 -15.51
CA PRO A 67 -2.84 6.22 -16.64
C PRO A 67 -4.36 6.08 -16.89
N VAL A 68 -5.16 6.57 -15.96
CA VAL A 68 -6.62 6.59 -16.04
C VAL A 68 -7.09 8.04 -16.13
N GLN A 69 -8.06 8.30 -17.01
CA GLN A 69 -8.78 9.57 -17.08
C GLN A 69 -10.08 9.45 -16.28
N GLU A 70 -10.09 9.94 -15.04
CA GLU A 70 -11.24 9.81 -14.15
C GLU A 70 -12.50 10.49 -14.68
N GLN A 71 -12.34 11.56 -15.47
CA GLN A 71 -13.46 12.27 -16.10
C GLN A 71 -14.32 11.33 -16.96
N LEU A 72 -13.69 10.46 -17.77
CA LEU A 72 -14.40 9.49 -18.60
C LEU A 72 -15.22 8.48 -17.77
N ILE A 73 -14.73 8.13 -16.58
CA ILE A 73 -15.44 7.23 -15.66
C ILE A 73 -16.65 7.95 -15.06
N VAL A 74 -16.49 9.20 -14.61
CA VAL A 74 -17.59 10.01 -14.07
C VAL A 74 -18.68 10.22 -15.12
N GLU A 75 -18.29 10.56 -16.35
CA GLU A 75 -19.22 10.73 -17.47
C GLU A 75 -20.00 9.45 -17.79
N LEU A 76 -19.34 8.28 -17.75
CA LEU A 76 -19.98 6.99 -18.01
C LEU A 76 -21.08 6.66 -17.00
N TYR A 77 -20.83 6.90 -15.71
CA TYR A 77 -21.77 6.58 -14.62
C TYR A 77 -22.81 7.69 -14.36
N SER A 78 -22.67 8.86 -14.99
CA SER A 78 -23.65 9.96 -14.89
C SER A 78 -24.79 9.87 -15.92
N LYS A 79 -24.77 8.86 -16.79
CA LYS A 79 -25.88 8.50 -17.68
C LYS A 79 -26.89 7.64 -16.93
#